data_AF-A0A6G9AZW7-F1
#
_entry.id   AF-A0A6G9AZW7-F1
#
_cell.length_a   1.000
_cell.length_b   1.000
_cell.length_c   1.000
_cell.angle_alpha   90.00
_cell.angle_beta   90.00
_cell.angle_gamma   90.00
#
_symmetry.space_group_name_H-M   'P 1'
#
loop_
_entity.id
_entity.type
_entity.pdbx_description
1 polymer ?
#
loop_
_entity_poly.entity_id
_entity_poly.type
_entity_poly.pdbx_seq_one_letter_code
_entity_poly.pdbx_strand_id
1 'polypeptide(L)'
;MACKSRQKATDGQTTAQVICRTAPTDKAWYSSGQKAPLFDSLGNLHFPITTQKQEVQRYFNQGLMLAVGFNHAEAARSFYEATRLDSTCAMAYWGFAYVLGPNYNAGMEADNYERAYVAIQRAIKLSATCTNKEKALIDALAKRYTASPVDDRRPYDEAYSQAIKVVHEQFPEDADIAALYAESLMDLHPWDLWEHDGKPKPWTPGIITTLETLMANNPSHIALNHYYIHAVEASKTPERGLNSAAMLRKVAPNASHLVHMPSHIYIRTGDYHEGSQSNLQAVKVDSLYLMGKYAQGAFPLNYFPHNYHLLVATATMEGNYRLAMESARKVTENTSKKLLADPAWSTLQHYYTIPYHVAIKFSQWDELLRMCRDDTVRLKYPTAIRHYARGLALVGKQQLLKAKLELQELNKLTADPDIAKLKIAGINPMSSILEIARRVLNAEIMAQEGQLSSSIHLLTEAVSLEDGLNYQEPPDWFFPVRHTLGTVLLKAKRYREAEAVFAQDLTVFPRNGWALSGLHQAQLSQGAIEKAQQTQTVLNLAWKWADQDLKSGKLRQ
;
A
#
# COMPACT_ATOMS: atom_id res chain seq x y z
N MET A 1 -16.33 -1.17 -26.51
CA MET A 1 -16.96 -1.92 -27.63
C MET A 1 -17.14 -3.36 -27.22
N ALA A 2 -18.33 -3.91 -27.44
CA ALA A 2 -18.76 -5.24 -26.99
C ALA A 2 -18.14 -6.38 -27.83
N CYS A 3 -17.67 -7.44 -27.15
CA CYS A 3 -17.16 -8.67 -27.77
C CYS A 3 -18.28 -9.39 -28.54
N LYS A 4 -18.17 -9.51 -29.87
CA LYS A 4 -18.96 -10.49 -30.64
C LYS A 4 -18.33 -11.86 -30.51
N SER A 5 -19.08 -12.84 -30.02
CA SER A 5 -18.72 -14.25 -30.06
C SER A 5 -18.99 -14.82 -31.45
N ARG A 6 -17.96 -15.25 -32.15
CA ARG A 6 -18.06 -16.31 -33.17
C ARG A 6 -16.78 -17.11 -33.15
N GLN A 7 -16.83 -18.29 -32.54
CA GLN A 7 -16.14 -19.46 -33.08
C GLN A 7 -16.75 -20.75 -32.50
N LYS A 8 -16.96 -21.70 -33.41
CA LYS A 8 -17.53 -23.03 -33.20
C LYS A 8 -16.61 -23.86 -32.30
N ALA A 9 -17.24 -24.73 -31.50
CA ALA A 9 -16.60 -25.73 -30.68
C ALA A 9 -15.81 -26.73 -31.53
N THR A 10 -14.55 -26.96 -31.17
CA THR A 10 -13.83 -28.22 -31.32
C THR A 10 -12.90 -28.41 -30.13
N ASP A 11 -12.89 -29.64 -29.62
CA ASP A 11 -12.36 -30.12 -28.35
C ASP A 11 -10.96 -29.70 -27.93
N GLY A 12 -10.79 -29.65 -26.60
CA GLY A 12 -9.56 -30.09 -25.95
C GLY A 12 -8.50 -29.04 -25.63
N GLN A 13 -8.85 -27.90 -25.02
CA GLN A 13 -7.87 -27.05 -24.33
C GLN A 13 -8.46 -26.47 -23.03
N THR A 14 -7.68 -26.57 -21.96
CA THR A 14 -7.85 -25.95 -20.66
C THR A 14 -8.44 -24.55 -20.79
N THR A 15 -9.61 -24.33 -20.20
CA THR A 15 -10.23 -23.01 -20.05
C THR A 15 -9.34 -22.12 -19.20
N ALA A 16 -8.37 -21.46 -19.83
CA ALA A 16 -7.74 -20.27 -19.28
C ALA A 16 -8.86 -19.24 -19.14
N GLN A 17 -9.29 -19.01 -17.89
CA GLN A 17 -10.23 -17.95 -17.55
C GLN A 17 -9.68 -16.64 -18.11
N VAL A 18 -10.37 -16.10 -19.10
CA VAL A 18 -10.08 -14.77 -19.66
C VAL A 18 -10.42 -13.76 -18.57
N ILE A 19 -9.43 -13.37 -17.78
CA ILE A 19 -9.52 -12.19 -16.92
C ILE A 19 -9.67 -11.01 -17.89
N CYS A 20 -10.88 -10.47 -17.98
CA CYS A 20 -11.16 -9.22 -18.70
C CYS A 20 -10.22 -8.15 -18.17
N ARG A 21 -9.37 -7.60 -19.05
CA ARG A 21 -8.36 -6.59 -18.71
C ARG A 21 -9.06 -5.35 -18.16
N THR A 22 -8.69 -4.94 -16.95
CA THR A 22 -9.29 -3.82 -16.24
C THR A 22 -8.90 -2.50 -16.91
N ALA A 23 -9.90 -1.70 -17.27
CA ALA A 23 -9.67 -0.38 -17.83
C ALA A 23 -9.27 0.59 -16.70
N PRO A 24 -8.34 1.53 -16.93
CA PRO A 24 -7.91 2.48 -15.90
C PRO A 24 -8.99 3.50 -15.56
N THR A 25 -10.03 3.65 -16.40
CA THR A 25 -11.13 4.60 -16.19
C THR A 25 -12.47 3.87 -16.23
N ASP A 26 -13.45 4.33 -15.47
CA ASP A 26 -14.81 3.78 -15.41
C ASP A 26 -15.83 4.55 -16.28
N LYS A 27 -15.40 5.64 -16.95
CA LYS A 27 -16.27 6.56 -17.71
C LYS A 27 -17.26 5.88 -18.67
N ALA A 28 -16.82 4.83 -19.37
CA ALA A 28 -17.66 4.11 -20.33
C ALA A 28 -18.85 3.39 -19.68
N TRP A 29 -18.76 3.07 -18.38
CA TRP A 29 -19.81 2.39 -17.63
C TRP A 29 -21.08 3.26 -17.51
N TYR A 30 -20.94 4.56 -17.24
CA TYR A 30 -22.06 5.48 -17.02
C TYR A 30 -22.98 5.62 -18.25
N SER A 31 -22.46 5.36 -19.45
CA SER A 31 -23.24 5.37 -20.70
C SER A 31 -23.69 3.97 -21.16
N SER A 32 -23.33 2.91 -20.43
CA SER A 32 -23.57 1.52 -20.85
C SER A 32 -25.00 1.02 -20.58
N GLY A 33 -25.74 1.72 -19.71
CA GLY A 33 -27.05 1.28 -19.22
C GLY A 33 -26.99 0.10 -18.25
N GLN A 34 -25.80 -0.36 -17.85
CA GLN A 34 -25.64 -1.38 -16.83
C GLN A 34 -26.05 -0.85 -15.45
N LYS A 35 -26.70 -1.72 -14.66
CA LYS A 35 -27.06 -1.45 -13.27
C LYS A 35 -25.88 -1.76 -12.36
N ALA A 36 -25.61 -0.92 -11.36
CA ALA A 36 -24.57 -1.18 -10.38
C ALA A 36 -24.94 -2.42 -9.53
N PRO A 37 -24.02 -3.37 -9.32
CA PRO A 37 -24.28 -4.51 -8.44
C PRO A 37 -24.55 -4.05 -7.00
N LEU A 38 -25.36 -4.81 -6.27
CA LEU A 38 -25.49 -4.67 -4.83
C LEU A 38 -24.75 -5.82 -4.16
N PHE A 39 -23.90 -5.48 -3.20
CA PHE A 39 -23.11 -6.41 -2.42
C PHE A 39 -23.70 -6.55 -1.02
N ASP A 40 -23.82 -7.78 -0.57
CA ASP A 40 -24.27 -8.06 0.78
C ASP A 40 -23.06 -8.10 1.74
N SER A 41 -23.30 -7.72 2.99
CA SER A 41 -22.32 -7.86 4.08
C SER A 41 -20.98 -7.13 3.90
N LEU A 42 -20.94 -6.00 3.16
CA LEU A 42 -19.74 -5.14 3.08
C LEU A 42 -19.36 -4.54 4.45
N GLY A 43 -20.36 -4.21 5.25
CA GLY A 43 -20.20 -3.66 6.60
C GLY A 43 -21.54 -3.20 7.16
N ASN A 44 -21.52 -2.59 8.35
CA ASN A 44 -22.71 -2.11 9.06
C ASN A 44 -22.94 -0.59 8.95
N LEU A 45 -22.31 0.08 7.97
CA LEU A 45 -22.48 1.52 7.75
C LEU A 45 -23.93 1.84 7.35
N HIS A 46 -24.55 2.75 8.09
CA HIS A 46 -25.90 3.25 7.80
C HIS A 46 -25.95 4.77 7.96
N PHE A 47 -26.11 5.48 6.85
CA PHE A 47 -26.23 6.93 6.83
C PHE A 47 -27.61 7.30 6.27
N PRO A 48 -28.60 7.62 7.13
CA PRO A 48 -29.93 8.00 6.68
C PRO A 48 -29.89 9.23 5.78
N ILE A 49 -30.57 9.17 4.64
CA ILE A 49 -30.74 10.30 3.72
C ILE A 49 -32.22 10.60 3.46
N THR A 50 -32.52 11.81 3.03
CA THR A 50 -33.84 12.25 2.59
C THR A 50 -34.19 11.54 1.28
N THR A 51 -34.83 10.38 1.40
CA THR A 51 -35.46 9.62 0.32
C THR A 51 -36.59 8.75 0.87
N GLN A 52 -37.58 8.46 0.03
CA GLN A 52 -38.64 7.50 0.35
C GLN A 52 -38.37 6.12 -0.27
N LYS A 53 -37.31 5.99 -1.08
CA LYS A 53 -36.99 4.75 -1.81
C LYS A 53 -35.92 3.96 -1.05
N GLN A 54 -36.30 2.82 -0.49
CA GLN A 54 -35.39 1.93 0.24
C GLN A 54 -34.17 1.51 -0.61
N GLU A 55 -34.37 1.29 -1.92
CA GLU A 55 -33.28 0.92 -2.81
C GLU A 55 -32.25 2.05 -2.98
N VAL A 56 -32.68 3.31 -3.00
CA VAL A 56 -31.79 4.49 -3.05
C VAL A 56 -30.97 4.60 -1.78
N GLN A 57 -31.59 4.41 -0.61
CA GLN A 57 -30.90 4.36 0.68
C GLN A 57 -29.86 3.23 0.72
N ARG A 58 -30.17 2.06 0.15
CA ARG A 58 -29.24 0.92 0.09
C ARG A 58 -28.03 1.23 -0.79
N TYR A 59 -28.23 1.78 -1.99
CA TYR A 59 -27.13 2.19 -2.86
C TYR A 59 -26.28 3.30 -2.25
N PHE A 60 -26.88 4.24 -1.52
CA PHE A 60 -26.14 5.29 -0.82
C PHE A 60 -25.25 4.72 0.29
N ASN A 61 -25.79 3.83 1.13
CA ASN A 61 -25.00 3.16 2.18
C ASN A 61 -23.87 2.33 1.58
N GLN A 62 -24.13 1.59 0.49
CA GLN A 62 -23.08 0.86 -0.22
C GLN A 62 -22.02 1.80 -0.81
N GLY A 63 -22.43 2.92 -1.42
CA GLY A 63 -21.52 3.92 -1.96
C GLY A 63 -20.57 4.46 -0.89
N LEU A 64 -21.10 4.82 0.28
CA LEU A 64 -20.27 5.28 1.41
C LEU A 64 -19.38 4.17 1.95
N MET A 65 -19.90 2.95 2.10
CA MET A 65 -19.11 1.81 2.56
C MET A 65 -17.92 1.52 1.63
N LEU A 66 -18.13 1.61 0.32
CA LEU A 66 -17.09 1.43 -0.70
C LEU A 66 -16.12 2.63 -0.76
N ALA A 67 -16.61 3.86 -0.54
CA ALA A 67 -15.75 5.04 -0.43
C ALA A 67 -14.81 4.92 0.77
N VAL A 68 -15.33 4.56 1.96
CA VAL A 68 -14.53 4.28 3.15
C VAL A 68 -13.55 3.13 2.91
N GLY A 69 -13.93 2.10 2.12
CA GLY A 69 -13.03 1.03 1.69
C GLY A 69 -12.13 1.38 0.49
N PHE A 70 -12.04 2.64 0.08
CA PHE A 70 -11.29 3.16 -1.06
C PHE A 70 -11.55 2.51 -2.42
N ASN A 71 -12.67 1.80 -2.59
CA ASN A 71 -13.15 1.33 -3.90
C ASN A 71 -14.00 2.41 -4.58
N HIS A 72 -13.35 3.53 -4.93
CA HIS A 72 -14.02 4.74 -5.42
C HIS A 72 -14.80 4.54 -6.72
N ALA A 73 -14.30 3.72 -7.64
CA ALA A 73 -15.01 3.44 -8.90
C ALA A 73 -16.35 2.76 -8.64
N GLU A 74 -16.41 1.75 -7.76
CA GLU A 74 -17.66 1.06 -7.45
C GLU A 74 -18.59 1.90 -6.56
N ALA A 75 -18.02 2.72 -5.67
CA ALA A 75 -18.76 3.71 -4.91
C ALA A 75 -19.45 4.72 -5.84
N ALA A 76 -18.73 5.25 -6.84
CA ALA A 76 -19.24 6.19 -7.83
C ALA A 76 -20.41 5.59 -8.63
N ARG A 77 -20.31 4.31 -9.04
CA ARG A 77 -21.42 3.58 -9.67
C ARG A 77 -22.63 3.43 -8.77
N SER A 78 -22.41 3.14 -7.49
CA SER A 78 -23.49 2.99 -6.51
C SER A 78 -24.25 4.30 -6.32
N PHE A 79 -23.54 5.43 -6.14
CA PHE A 79 -24.17 6.74 -6.05
C PHE A 79 -24.86 7.14 -7.36
N TYR A 80 -24.23 6.87 -8.50
CA TYR A 80 -24.83 7.16 -9.80
C TYR A 80 -26.12 6.35 -10.04
N GLU A 81 -26.15 5.07 -9.67
CA GLU A 81 -27.37 4.25 -9.75
C GLU A 81 -28.47 4.80 -8.82
N ALA A 82 -28.12 5.28 -7.62
CA ALA A 82 -29.06 5.99 -6.76
C ALA A 82 -29.66 7.23 -7.46
N THR A 83 -28.87 8.01 -8.21
CA THR A 83 -29.39 9.15 -8.99
C THR A 83 -30.32 8.74 -10.13
N ARG A 84 -30.09 7.57 -10.74
CA ARG A 84 -30.98 7.01 -11.79
C ARG A 84 -32.32 6.57 -11.21
N LEU A 85 -32.29 5.96 -10.03
CA LEU A 85 -33.50 5.51 -9.33
C LEU A 85 -34.31 6.67 -8.75
N ASP A 86 -33.64 7.73 -8.27
CA ASP A 86 -34.27 8.95 -7.78
C ASP A 86 -33.50 10.20 -8.18
N SER A 87 -33.90 10.79 -9.29
CA SER A 87 -33.27 12.00 -9.84
C SER A 87 -33.47 13.27 -8.99
N THR A 88 -34.26 13.17 -7.91
CA THR A 88 -34.53 14.27 -6.95
C THR A 88 -33.77 14.11 -5.63
N CYS A 89 -33.10 12.98 -5.40
CA CYS A 89 -32.33 12.73 -4.19
C CYS A 89 -31.02 13.54 -4.19
N ALA A 90 -30.96 14.62 -3.43
CA ALA A 90 -29.78 15.50 -3.38
C ALA A 90 -28.51 14.76 -2.90
N MET A 91 -28.65 13.91 -1.88
CA MET A 91 -27.51 13.18 -1.31
C MET A 91 -26.91 12.15 -2.26
N ALA A 92 -27.69 11.56 -3.17
CA ALA A 92 -27.12 10.67 -4.20
C ALA A 92 -26.15 11.42 -5.13
N TYR A 93 -26.46 12.68 -5.49
CA TYR A 93 -25.53 13.53 -6.24
C TYR A 93 -24.35 14.01 -5.39
N TRP A 94 -24.56 14.30 -4.10
CA TRP A 94 -23.48 14.62 -3.16
C TRP A 94 -22.48 13.48 -3.06
N GLY A 95 -22.94 12.24 -2.87
CA GLY A 95 -22.07 11.06 -2.76
C GLY A 95 -21.29 10.80 -4.04
N PHE A 96 -21.94 10.98 -5.21
CA PHE A 96 -21.26 10.89 -6.50
C PHE A 96 -20.17 11.97 -6.64
N ALA A 97 -20.44 13.22 -6.25
CA ALA A 97 -19.45 14.28 -6.26
C ALA A 97 -18.30 14.04 -5.26
N TYR A 98 -18.62 13.50 -4.07
CA TYR A 98 -17.66 13.25 -3.00
C TYR A 98 -16.59 12.26 -3.46
N VAL A 99 -17.01 11.11 -3.97
CA VAL A 99 -16.08 10.01 -4.28
C VAL A 99 -15.27 10.21 -5.57
N LEU A 100 -15.69 11.16 -6.41
CA LEU A 100 -14.93 11.57 -7.60
C LEU A 100 -13.73 12.46 -7.25
N GLY A 101 -13.66 13.01 -6.03
CA GLY A 101 -12.51 13.74 -5.51
C GLY A 101 -11.34 12.84 -5.09
N PRO A 102 -10.24 13.42 -4.59
CA PRO A 102 -9.13 12.63 -4.05
C PRO A 102 -9.51 11.96 -2.73
N ASN A 103 -8.70 10.97 -2.35
CA ASN A 103 -8.64 10.36 -1.02
C ASN A 103 -7.16 10.25 -0.58
N TYR A 104 -6.94 9.76 0.64
CA TYR A 104 -5.61 9.62 1.24
C TYR A 104 -4.57 8.86 0.38
N ASN A 105 -5.02 7.92 -0.46
CA ASN A 105 -4.20 7.03 -1.26
C ASN A 105 -4.18 7.36 -2.76
N ALA A 106 -5.05 8.26 -3.24
CA ALA A 106 -5.17 8.58 -4.65
C ALA A 106 -5.61 10.02 -4.91
N GLY A 107 -4.90 10.67 -5.84
CA GLY A 107 -5.31 11.96 -6.39
C GLY A 107 -6.58 11.86 -7.25
N MET A 108 -7.10 13.02 -7.65
CA MET A 108 -8.28 13.11 -8.51
C MET A 108 -7.93 12.88 -9.99
N GLU A 109 -8.68 12.01 -10.67
CA GLU A 109 -8.57 11.82 -12.12
C GLU A 109 -9.06 13.06 -12.88
N ALA A 110 -8.38 13.43 -13.98
CA ALA A 110 -8.68 14.67 -14.70
C ALA A 110 -10.13 14.73 -15.25
N ASP A 111 -10.67 13.60 -15.69
CA ASP A 111 -12.04 13.52 -16.22
C ASP A 111 -13.13 13.43 -15.13
N ASN A 112 -12.75 13.39 -13.85
CA ASN A 112 -13.67 13.48 -12.73
C ASN A 112 -14.12 14.93 -12.46
N TYR A 113 -13.33 15.93 -12.85
CA TYR A 113 -13.52 17.31 -12.41
C TYR A 113 -14.90 17.87 -12.82
N GLU A 114 -15.22 17.80 -14.10
CA GLU A 114 -16.50 18.25 -14.64
C GLU A 114 -17.68 17.46 -14.05
N ARG A 115 -17.53 16.13 -13.91
CA ARG A 115 -18.57 15.25 -13.35
C ARG A 115 -18.89 15.60 -11.90
N ALA A 116 -17.86 15.81 -11.08
CA ALA A 116 -18.01 16.17 -9.67
C ALA A 116 -18.68 17.54 -9.52
N TYR A 117 -18.26 18.54 -10.32
CA TYR A 117 -18.87 19.86 -10.32
C TYR A 117 -20.35 19.81 -10.72
N VAL A 118 -20.69 19.15 -11.82
CA VAL A 118 -22.09 19.02 -12.27
C VAL A 118 -22.95 18.33 -11.21
N ALA A 119 -22.44 17.28 -10.58
CA ALA A 119 -23.13 16.56 -9.53
C ALA A 119 -23.38 17.43 -8.29
N ILE A 120 -22.37 18.14 -7.78
CA ILE A 120 -22.56 18.98 -6.58
C ILE A 120 -23.50 20.16 -6.84
N GLN A 121 -23.47 20.75 -8.04
CA GLN A 121 -24.44 21.79 -8.44
C GLN A 121 -25.87 21.25 -8.50
N ARG A 122 -26.04 19.98 -8.90
CA ARG A 122 -27.35 19.31 -8.87
C ARG A 122 -27.82 19.05 -7.44
N ALA A 123 -26.92 18.64 -6.55
CA ALA A 123 -27.24 18.45 -5.13
C ALA A 123 -27.73 19.76 -4.48
N ILE A 124 -27.04 20.89 -4.73
CA ILE A 124 -27.46 22.23 -4.25
C ILE A 124 -28.88 22.57 -4.70
N LYS A 125 -29.21 22.36 -5.98
CA LYS A 125 -30.55 22.67 -6.52
C LYS A 125 -31.66 21.84 -5.88
N LEU A 126 -31.34 20.64 -5.40
CA LEU A 126 -32.29 19.70 -4.82
C LEU A 126 -32.34 19.76 -3.28
N SER A 127 -31.44 20.49 -2.64
CA SER A 127 -31.24 20.45 -1.18
C SER A 127 -32.37 21.11 -0.38
N ALA A 128 -33.31 21.83 -1.02
CA ALA A 128 -34.36 22.58 -0.34
C ALA A 128 -35.15 21.74 0.70
N THR A 129 -35.43 20.48 0.35
CA THR A 129 -36.19 19.54 1.19
C THR A 129 -35.33 18.66 2.11
N CYS A 130 -34.00 18.76 2.01
CA CYS A 130 -33.07 18.00 2.83
C CYS A 130 -33.06 18.48 4.29
N THR A 131 -32.57 17.59 5.17
CA THR A 131 -32.28 17.91 6.57
C THR A 131 -31.17 18.97 6.69
N ASN A 132 -31.04 19.58 7.87
CA ASN A 132 -29.96 20.54 8.13
C ASN A 132 -28.56 19.90 8.00
N LYS A 133 -28.40 18.65 8.45
CA LYS A 133 -27.16 17.87 8.30
C LYS A 133 -26.75 17.74 6.82
N GLU A 134 -27.69 17.30 5.98
CA GLU A 134 -27.45 17.11 4.55
C GLU A 134 -27.16 18.44 3.83
N LYS A 135 -27.90 19.51 4.14
CA LYS A 135 -27.64 20.84 3.58
C LYS A 135 -26.23 21.31 3.89
N ALA A 136 -25.81 21.19 5.15
CA ALA A 136 -24.47 21.56 5.59
C ALA A 136 -23.37 20.77 4.86
N LEU A 137 -23.55 19.45 4.67
CA LEU A 137 -22.62 18.61 3.91
C LEU A 137 -22.54 18.97 2.43
N ILE A 138 -23.69 19.29 1.81
CA ILE A 138 -23.77 19.75 0.41
C ILE A 138 -23.03 21.08 0.25
N ASP A 139 -23.30 22.04 1.12
CA ASP A 139 -22.69 23.36 1.08
C ASP A 139 -21.18 23.31 1.32
N ALA A 140 -20.73 22.41 2.21
CA ALA A 140 -19.31 22.19 2.45
C ALA A 140 -18.61 21.58 1.22
N LEU A 141 -19.13 20.47 0.68
CA LEU A 141 -18.52 19.81 -0.48
C LEU A 141 -18.53 20.70 -1.74
N ALA A 142 -19.50 21.59 -1.88
CA ALA A 142 -19.54 22.58 -2.95
C ALA A 142 -18.29 23.48 -3.02
N LYS A 143 -17.56 23.65 -1.91
CA LYS A 143 -16.31 24.42 -1.88
C LYS A 143 -15.14 23.71 -2.56
N ARG A 144 -15.22 22.39 -2.72
CA ARG A 144 -14.15 21.54 -3.29
C ARG A 144 -14.01 21.64 -4.81
N TYR A 145 -15.04 22.15 -5.50
CA TYR A 145 -15.13 22.05 -6.96
C TYR A 145 -15.47 23.39 -7.62
N THR A 146 -14.88 23.62 -8.80
CA THR A 146 -15.22 24.74 -9.68
C THR A 146 -15.71 24.26 -11.04
N ALA A 147 -16.16 25.18 -11.88
CA ALA A 147 -16.69 24.85 -13.20
C ALA A 147 -15.63 24.34 -14.19
N SER A 148 -14.36 24.74 -14.00
CA SER A 148 -13.27 24.43 -14.91
C SER A 148 -12.14 23.72 -14.17
N PRO A 149 -11.49 22.70 -14.76
CA PRO A 149 -10.31 22.08 -14.18
C PRO A 149 -9.24 23.11 -13.80
N VAL A 150 -8.51 22.83 -12.72
CA VAL A 150 -7.44 23.68 -12.21
C VAL A 150 -6.15 22.87 -12.12
N ASP A 151 -5.02 23.53 -12.34
CA ASP A 151 -3.70 22.89 -12.23
C ASP A 151 -3.34 22.61 -10.77
N ASP A 152 -3.66 23.55 -9.87
CA ASP A 152 -3.49 23.39 -8.42
C ASP A 152 -4.86 23.28 -7.72
N ARG A 153 -5.10 22.11 -7.14
CA ARG A 153 -6.32 21.82 -6.37
C ARG A 153 -6.24 22.25 -4.91
N ARG A 154 -5.05 22.50 -4.37
CA ARG A 154 -4.83 22.69 -2.94
C ARG A 154 -5.74 23.75 -2.33
N PRO A 155 -5.96 24.95 -2.93
CA PRO A 155 -6.87 25.93 -2.36
C PRO A 155 -8.32 25.45 -2.21
N TYR A 156 -8.77 24.55 -3.08
CA TYR A 156 -10.14 24.00 -3.06
C TYR A 156 -10.30 22.85 -2.07
N ASP A 157 -9.29 22.00 -1.95
CA ASP A 157 -9.26 20.95 -0.93
C ASP A 157 -9.14 21.58 0.47
N GLU A 158 -8.37 22.67 0.64
CA GLU A 158 -8.31 23.46 1.88
C GLU A 158 -9.66 24.14 2.19
N ALA A 159 -10.32 24.71 1.18
CA ALA A 159 -11.65 25.31 1.33
C ALA A 159 -12.71 24.27 1.77
N TYR A 160 -12.66 23.05 1.22
CA TYR A 160 -13.50 21.95 1.67
C TYR A 160 -13.19 21.54 3.10
N SER A 161 -11.91 21.35 3.45
CA SER A 161 -11.49 20.96 4.80
C SER A 161 -11.92 21.99 5.84
N GLN A 162 -11.82 23.29 5.53
CA GLN A 162 -12.30 24.35 6.41
C GLN A 162 -13.84 24.37 6.52
N ALA A 163 -14.55 24.08 5.44
CA ALA A 163 -16.01 24.03 5.46
C ALA A 163 -16.55 22.82 6.24
N ILE A 164 -16.00 21.63 6.03
CA ILE A 164 -16.42 20.42 6.76
C ILE A 164 -16.04 20.49 8.25
N LYS A 165 -14.96 21.22 8.61
CA LYS A 165 -14.67 21.57 10.01
C LYS A 165 -15.84 22.31 10.67
N VAL A 166 -16.39 23.32 10.00
CA VAL A 166 -17.55 24.07 10.51
C VAL A 166 -18.77 23.16 10.67
N VAL A 167 -18.96 22.20 9.75
CA VAL A 167 -20.02 21.18 9.89
C VAL A 167 -19.76 20.28 11.11
N HIS A 168 -18.52 19.84 11.34
CA HIS A 168 -18.17 19.06 12.52
C HIS A 168 -18.43 19.83 13.83
N GLU A 169 -18.14 21.13 13.87
CA GLU A 169 -18.46 21.99 15.02
C GLU A 169 -19.98 22.15 15.25
N GLN A 170 -20.79 22.12 14.19
CA GLN A 170 -22.26 22.14 14.28
C GLN A 170 -22.86 20.81 14.73
N PHE A 171 -22.18 19.69 14.43
CA PHE A 171 -22.61 18.33 14.75
C PHE A 171 -21.49 17.55 15.48
N PRO A 172 -21.08 17.97 16.68
CA PRO A 172 -19.84 17.51 17.32
C PRO A 172 -19.85 16.02 17.72
N GLU A 173 -21.03 15.43 17.92
CA GLU A 173 -21.19 14.02 18.31
C GLU A 173 -21.40 13.07 17.11
N ASP A 174 -21.50 13.62 15.89
CA ASP A 174 -21.79 12.84 14.69
C ASP A 174 -20.51 12.20 14.13
N ALA A 175 -20.41 10.88 14.31
CA ALA A 175 -19.23 10.12 13.94
C ALA A 175 -18.93 10.10 12.43
N ASP A 176 -19.96 10.14 11.58
CA ASP A 176 -19.78 10.19 10.13
C ASP A 176 -19.17 11.54 9.71
N ILE A 177 -19.66 12.64 10.30
CA ILE A 177 -19.11 13.99 10.01
C ILE A 177 -17.68 14.11 10.53
N ALA A 178 -17.41 13.60 11.74
CA ALA A 178 -16.05 13.60 12.29
C ALA A 178 -15.08 12.80 11.41
N ALA A 179 -15.53 11.66 10.87
CA ALA A 179 -14.73 10.87 9.94
C ALA A 179 -14.45 11.63 8.64
N LEU A 180 -15.45 12.30 8.05
CA LEU A 180 -15.27 13.14 6.85
C LEU A 180 -14.32 14.32 7.09
N TYR A 181 -14.35 14.92 8.29
CA TYR A 181 -13.42 15.99 8.66
C TYR A 181 -12.00 15.47 8.89
N ALA A 182 -11.83 14.33 9.57
CA ALA A 182 -10.53 13.71 9.73
C ALA A 182 -9.93 13.32 8.37
N GLU A 183 -10.73 12.72 7.48
CA GLU A 183 -10.33 12.42 6.10
C GLU A 183 -9.93 13.67 5.34
N SER A 184 -10.70 14.77 5.41
CA SER A 184 -10.35 15.98 4.67
C SER A 184 -9.00 16.57 5.10
N LEU A 185 -8.65 16.47 6.38
CA LEU A 185 -7.32 16.86 6.88
C LEU A 185 -6.22 15.91 6.39
N MET A 186 -6.51 14.61 6.36
CA MET A 186 -5.56 13.61 5.85
C MET A 186 -5.32 13.77 4.34
N ASP A 187 -6.36 14.08 3.56
CA ASP A 187 -6.28 14.33 2.12
C ASP A 187 -5.40 15.57 1.78
N LEU A 188 -5.28 16.54 2.69
CA LEU A 188 -4.37 17.68 2.54
C LEU A 188 -2.90 17.29 2.75
N HIS A 189 -2.66 16.17 3.43
CA HIS A 189 -1.36 15.71 3.88
C HIS A 189 -1.19 14.19 3.67
N PRO A 190 -1.42 13.68 2.44
CA PRO A 190 -1.41 12.24 2.16
C PRO A 190 -0.03 11.67 2.48
N TRP A 191 0.02 10.64 3.33
CA TRP A 191 1.25 9.98 3.79
C TRP A 191 2.27 10.87 4.51
N ASP A 192 1.88 12.10 4.92
CA ASP A 192 2.76 13.10 5.53
C ASP A 192 2.23 13.49 6.92
N LEU A 193 2.08 12.54 7.84
CA LEU A 193 1.52 12.80 9.19
C LEU A 193 2.58 12.83 10.30
N TRP A 194 3.75 12.24 10.07
CA TRP A 194 4.79 12.11 11.08
C TRP A 194 6.15 12.45 10.49
N GLU A 195 7.02 13.06 11.29
CA GLU A 195 8.44 13.19 10.96
C GLU A 195 9.15 11.83 11.15
N HIS A 196 10.33 11.66 10.53
CA HIS A 196 11.10 10.40 10.63
C HIS A 196 11.48 10.01 12.06
N ASP A 197 11.66 10.99 12.94
CA ASP A 197 11.94 10.78 14.37
C ASP A 197 10.71 10.37 15.18
N GLY A 198 9.51 10.39 14.57
CA GLY A 198 8.24 10.08 15.22
C GLY A 198 7.53 11.27 15.83
N LYS A 199 8.02 12.49 15.63
CA LYS A 199 7.30 13.69 16.05
C LYS A 199 6.07 13.90 15.15
N PRO A 200 4.88 14.18 15.71
CA PRO A 200 3.71 14.48 14.89
C PRO A 200 3.92 15.81 14.16
N LYS A 201 3.52 15.87 12.89
CA LYS A 201 3.47 17.11 12.12
C LYS A 201 2.35 18.03 12.64
N PRO A 202 2.35 19.34 12.33
CA PRO A 202 1.44 20.31 12.95
C PRO A 202 -0.06 19.97 12.82
N TRP A 203 -0.46 19.29 11.74
CA TRP A 203 -1.85 18.90 11.47
C TRP A 203 -2.27 17.58 12.14
N THR A 204 -1.33 16.74 12.54
CA THR A 204 -1.59 15.37 13.02
C THR A 204 -2.30 15.30 14.37
N PRO A 205 -1.97 16.12 15.39
CA PRO A 205 -2.69 16.09 16.66
C PRO A 205 -4.19 16.33 16.52
N GLY A 206 -4.61 17.25 15.63
CA GLY A 206 -6.02 17.52 15.37
C GLY A 206 -6.77 16.32 14.80
N ILE A 207 -6.17 15.63 13.82
CA ILE A 207 -6.72 14.40 13.22
C ILE A 207 -6.90 13.32 14.30
N ILE A 208 -5.83 13.05 15.07
CA ILE A 208 -5.83 12.01 16.10
C ILE A 208 -6.88 12.31 17.18
N THR A 209 -6.93 13.55 17.69
CA THR A 209 -7.90 13.92 18.72
C THR A 209 -9.34 13.77 18.21
N THR A 210 -9.66 14.23 17.00
CA THR A 210 -10.99 14.05 16.40
C THR A 210 -11.36 12.56 16.32
N LEU A 211 -10.46 11.72 15.84
CA LEU A 211 -10.73 10.28 15.71
C LEU A 211 -10.90 9.60 17.07
N GLU A 212 -10.00 9.82 18.02
CA GLU A 212 -10.03 9.19 19.34
C GLU A 212 -11.26 9.59 20.15
N THR A 213 -11.63 10.88 20.13
CA THR A 213 -12.80 11.37 20.85
C THR A 213 -14.08 10.68 20.36
N LEU A 214 -14.27 10.57 19.05
CA LEU A 214 -15.49 9.97 18.52
C LEU A 214 -15.48 8.45 18.59
N MET A 215 -14.32 7.80 18.48
CA MET A 215 -14.19 6.36 18.66
C MET A 215 -14.52 5.89 20.08
N ALA A 216 -14.28 6.72 21.10
CA ALA A 216 -14.62 6.38 22.48
C ALA A 216 -16.11 6.04 22.65
N ASN A 217 -16.99 6.76 21.95
CA ASN A 217 -18.43 6.53 21.97
C ASN A 217 -18.92 5.68 20.78
N ASN A 218 -18.13 5.54 19.73
CA ASN A 218 -18.47 4.82 18.50
C ASN A 218 -17.40 3.78 18.13
N PRO A 219 -17.10 2.81 19.01
CA PRO A 219 -15.94 1.93 18.86
C PRO A 219 -16.01 1.05 17.61
N SER A 220 -17.21 0.75 17.10
CA SER A 220 -17.42 -0.06 15.89
C SER A 220 -17.54 0.76 14.59
N HIS A 221 -17.38 2.08 14.64
CA HIS A 221 -17.52 2.94 13.47
C HIS A 221 -16.41 2.67 12.46
N ILE A 222 -16.79 2.26 11.25
CA ILE A 222 -15.85 1.75 10.25
C ILE A 222 -14.84 2.83 9.81
N ALA A 223 -15.34 4.01 9.42
CA ALA A 223 -14.48 5.08 8.89
C ALA A 223 -13.47 5.60 9.94
N LEU A 224 -13.91 5.87 11.17
CA LEU A 224 -13.02 6.27 12.25
C LEU A 224 -11.91 5.25 12.51
N ASN A 225 -12.23 3.95 12.60
CA ASN A 225 -11.23 2.91 12.80
C ASN A 225 -10.26 2.79 11.60
N HIS A 226 -10.76 2.94 10.37
CA HIS A 226 -9.93 2.94 9.18
C HIS A 226 -8.94 4.11 9.19
N TYR A 227 -9.44 5.34 9.29
CA TYR A 227 -8.59 6.53 9.27
C TYR A 227 -7.66 6.60 10.46
N TYR A 228 -8.03 6.03 11.62
CA TYR A 228 -7.14 5.97 12.77
C TYR A 228 -5.93 5.06 12.56
N ILE A 229 -6.09 3.93 11.86
CA ILE A 229 -4.94 3.09 11.47
C ILE A 229 -3.95 3.91 10.64
N HIS A 230 -4.42 4.58 9.58
CA HIS A 230 -3.58 5.45 8.76
C HIS A 230 -2.97 6.62 9.54
N ALA A 231 -3.71 7.18 10.51
CA ALA A 231 -3.22 8.29 11.32
C ALA A 231 -2.07 7.90 12.25
N VAL A 232 -1.99 6.62 12.68
CA VAL A 232 -1.00 6.17 13.69
C VAL A 232 0.06 5.21 13.16
N GLU A 233 -0.13 4.61 11.98
CA GLU A 233 0.78 3.59 11.41
C GLU A 233 2.22 4.09 11.30
N ALA A 234 2.42 5.34 10.84
CA ALA A 234 3.75 5.92 10.67
C ALA A 234 4.46 6.29 11.99
N SER A 235 3.72 6.36 13.10
CA SER A 235 4.22 6.85 14.40
C SER A 235 5.25 5.93 15.06
N LYS A 236 5.79 6.36 16.21
CA LYS A 236 6.61 5.51 17.11
C LYS A 236 5.77 4.72 18.12
N THR A 237 4.45 4.86 18.08
CA THR A 237 3.48 4.11 18.91
C THR A 237 2.38 3.47 18.05
N PRO A 238 2.73 2.69 17.00
CA PRO A 238 1.76 2.07 16.10
C PRO A 238 0.80 1.12 16.83
N GLU A 239 1.16 0.61 18.02
CA GLU A 239 0.32 -0.23 18.86
C GLU A 239 -1.02 0.42 19.25
N ARG A 240 -1.12 1.76 19.20
CA ARG A 240 -2.39 2.49 19.36
C ARG A 240 -3.46 1.98 18.39
N GLY A 241 -3.08 1.61 17.17
CA GLY A 241 -3.98 1.13 16.13
C GLY A 241 -4.46 -0.32 16.31
N LEU A 242 -3.95 -1.09 17.28
CA LEU A 242 -4.28 -2.52 17.43
C LEU A 242 -5.77 -2.76 17.70
N ASN A 243 -6.42 -1.89 18.45
CA ASN A 243 -7.86 -1.99 18.71
C ASN A 243 -8.67 -1.78 17.43
N SER A 244 -8.29 -0.80 16.60
CA SER A 244 -8.92 -0.57 15.31
C SER A 244 -8.67 -1.70 14.33
N ALA A 245 -7.44 -2.23 14.28
CA ALA A 245 -7.09 -3.41 13.51
C ALA A 245 -7.98 -4.61 13.90
N ALA A 246 -8.19 -4.85 15.19
CA ALA A 246 -9.09 -5.89 15.66
C ALA A 246 -10.57 -5.62 15.33
N MET A 247 -11.00 -4.35 15.36
CA MET A 247 -12.37 -3.96 15.08
C MET A 247 -12.74 -4.13 13.61
N LEU A 248 -11.92 -3.63 12.67
CA LEU A 248 -12.22 -3.68 11.23
C LEU A 248 -12.44 -5.11 10.73
N ARG A 249 -11.67 -6.08 11.25
CA ARG A 249 -11.85 -7.51 10.95
C ARG A 249 -13.28 -8.01 11.28
N LYS A 250 -13.94 -7.41 12.27
CA LYS A 250 -15.30 -7.78 12.72
C LYS A 250 -16.39 -7.06 11.94
N VAL A 251 -16.21 -5.76 11.69
CA VAL A 251 -17.29 -4.88 11.21
C VAL A 251 -17.36 -4.75 9.70
N ALA A 252 -16.29 -5.08 8.97
CA ALA A 252 -16.21 -4.95 7.51
C ALA A 252 -15.59 -6.18 6.81
N PRO A 253 -16.05 -7.42 7.10
CA PRO A 253 -15.34 -8.65 6.68
C PRO A 253 -15.32 -8.90 5.17
N ASN A 254 -16.17 -8.21 4.39
CA ASN A 254 -16.22 -8.34 2.93
C ASN A 254 -15.82 -7.05 2.18
N ALA A 255 -15.23 -6.07 2.88
CA ALA A 255 -14.57 -4.94 2.25
C ALA A 255 -13.06 -5.17 2.31
N SER A 256 -12.49 -5.71 1.23
CA SER A 256 -11.11 -6.22 1.18
C SER A 256 -10.06 -5.25 1.69
N HIS A 257 -10.12 -3.97 1.30
CA HIS A 257 -9.18 -2.96 1.77
C HIS A 257 -9.24 -2.81 3.30
N LEU A 258 -10.43 -2.76 3.88
CA LEU A 258 -10.61 -2.68 5.34
C LEU A 258 -10.18 -3.94 6.08
N VAL A 259 -10.29 -5.10 5.42
CA VAL A 259 -9.77 -6.38 5.93
C VAL A 259 -8.24 -6.42 5.90
N HIS A 260 -7.63 -5.73 4.93
CA HIS A 260 -6.18 -5.56 4.75
C HIS A 260 -5.59 -4.57 5.74
N MET A 261 -6.28 -3.46 6.05
CA MET A 261 -5.79 -2.39 6.93
C MET A 261 -5.13 -2.82 8.25
N PRO A 262 -5.61 -3.85 8.98
CA PRO A 262 -4.91 -4.37 10.15
C PRO A 262 -3.42 -4.66 9.93
N SER A 263 -3.03 -5.10 8.73
CA SER A 263 -1.65 -5.43 8.42
C SER A 263 -0.68 -4.25 8.38
N HIS A 264 -1.18 -3.02 8.18
CA HIS A 264 -0.41 -1.76 8.33
C HIS A 264 0.09 -1.58 9.78
N ILE A 265 -0.72 -1.97 10.76
CA ILE A 265 -0.27 -1.97 12.17
C ILE A 265 0.62 -3.18 12.44
N TYR A 266 0.25 -4.37 11.96
CA TYR A 266 0.97 -5.59 12.28
C TYR A 266 2.41 -5.63 11.75
N ILE A 267 2.67 -5.06 10.57
CA ILE A 267 4.05 -4.95 10.06
C ILE A 267 4.91 -4.04 10.94
N ARG A 268 4.31 -3.00 11.55
CA ARG A 268 4.99 -2.04 12.43
C ARG A 268 5.17 -2.55 13.87
N THR A 269 4.29 -3.43 14.35
CA THR A 269 4.38 -4.01 15.70
C THR A 269 5.17 -5.31 15.76
N GLY A 270 5.51 -5.91 14.61
CA GLY A 270 6.18 -7.21 14.53
C GLY A 270 5.23 -8.40 14.59
N ASP A 271 3.94 -8.20 14.34
CA ASP A 271 2.91 -9.23 14.27
C ASP A 271 2.78 -9.78 12.84
N TYR A 272 3.92 -10.07 12.20
CA TYR A 272 4.00 -10.39 10.77
C TYR A 272 3.03 -11.50 10.33
N HIS A 273 2.87 -12.55 11.14
CA HIS A 273 1.93 -13.62 10.82
C HIS A 273 0.48 -13.14 10.74
N GLU A 274 0.05 -12.29 11.68
CA GLU A 274 -1.30 -11.70 11.65
C GLU A 274 -1.45 -10.79 10.42
N GLY A 275 -0.38 -10.08 10.04
CA GLY A 275 -0.29 -9.35 8.78
C GLY A 275 -0.51 -10.26 7.57
N SER A 276 0.18 -11.41 7.51
CA SER A 276 0.01 -12.39 6.45
C SER A 276 -1.43 -12.94 6.40
N GLN A 277 -2.04 -13.27 7.54
CA GLN A 277 -3.41 -13.77 7.60
C GLN A 277 -4.44 -12.72 7.16
N SER A 278 -4.29 -11.48 7.61
CA SER A 278 -5.16 -10.35 7.21
C SER A 278 -5.13 -10.15 5.70
N ASN A 279 -3.95 -10.14 5.10
CA ASN A 279 -3.80 -10.00 3.65
C ASN A 279 -4.35 -11.21 2.87
N LEU A 280 -4.12 -12.44 3.34
CA LEU A 280 -4.69 -13.66 2.75
C LEU A 280 -6.22 -13.62 2.73
N GLN A 281 -6.84 -13.09 3.78
CA GLN A 281 -8.29 -12.89 3.82
C GLN A 281 -8.73 -11.78 2.87
N ALA A 282 -8.00 -10.66 2.80
CA ALA A 282 -8.31 -9.56 1.89
C ALA A 282 -8.27 -9.99 0.41
N VAL A 283 -7.23 -10.72 -0.03
CA VAL A 283 -7.14 -11.22 -1.41
C VAL A 283 -8.25 -12.22 -1.75
N LYS A 284 -8.71 -13.00 -0.76
CA LYS A 284 -9.86 -13.91 -0.93
C LYS A 284 -11.16 -13.14 -1.18
N VAL A 285 -11.39 -12.07 -0.42
CA VAL A 285 -12.55 -11.18 -0.59
C VAL A 285 -12.52 -10.51 -1.98
N ASP A 286 -11.38 -9.96 -2.38
CA ASP A 286 -11.25 -9.28 -3.68
C ASP A 286 -11.39 -10.20 -4.87
N SER A 287 -10.89 -11.43 -4.77
CA SER A 287 -11.01 -12.39 -5.87
C SER A 287 -12.49 -12.60 -6.27
N LEU A 288 -13.41 -12.56 -5.30
CA LEU A 288 -14.85 -12.66 -5.57
C LEU A 288 -15.39 -11.41 -6.26
N TYR A 289 -14.96 -10.21 -5.85
CA TYR A 289 -15.34 -8.95 -6.49
C TYR A 289 -14.79 -8.84 -7.92
N LEU A 290 -13.51 -9.17 -8.12
CA LEU A 290 -12.82 -9.08 -9.41
C LEU A 290 -13.28 -10.11 -10.45
N MET A 291 -13.83 -11.24 -10.01
CA MET A 291 -14.55 -12.16 -10.90
C MET A 291 -15.84 -11.54 -11.47
N GLY A 292 -16.33 -10.45 -10.88
CA GLY A 292 -17.44 -9.65 -11.41
C GLY A 292 -17.04 -8.87 -12.67
N LYS A 293 -18.00 -8.63 -13.56
CA LYS A 293 -17.79 -7.92 -14.86
C LYS A 293 -17.48 -6.41 -14.71
N TYR A 294 -17.31 -5.91 -13.49
CA TYR A 294 -17.37 -4.47 -13.18
C TYR A 294 -16.04 -3.89 -12.67
N ALA A 295 -15.02 -4.68 -12.32
CA ALA A 295 -13.77 -4.16 -11.78
C ALA A 295 -13.01 -3.25 -12.78
N GLN A 296 -12.85 -1.97 -12.45
CA GLN A 296 -12.16 -0.95 -13.25
C GLN A 296 -11.53 0.10 -12.31
N GLY A 297 -10.69 0.98 -12.86
CA GLY A 297 -10.07 2.07 -12.10
C GLY A 297 -8.82 1.64 -11.33
N ALA A 298 -8.42 2.47 -10.37
CA ALA A 298 -7.25 2.23 -9.51
C ALA A 298 -7.38 0.98 -8.62
N PHE A 299 -8.60 0.54 -8.30
CA PHE A 299 -8.81 -0.60 -7.41
C PHE A 299 -8.14 -1.91 -7.89
N PRO A 300 -8.47 -2.46 -9.08
CA PRO A 300 -7.80 -3.67 -9.58
C PRO A 300 -6.34 -3.46 -9.98
N LEU A 301 -5.90 -2.23 -10.20
CA LEU A 301 -4.55 -1.91 -10.68
C LEU A 301 -3.56 -1.62 -9.55
N ASN A 302 -4.04 -1.07 -8.43
CA ASN A 302 -3.21 -0.65 -7.30
C ASN A 302 -3.61 -1.38 -6.01
N TYR A 303 -4.86 -1.25 -5.57
CA TYR A 303 -5.30 -1.76 -4.26
C TYR A 303 -5.30 -3.29 -4.18
N PHE A 304 -5.80 -4.00 -5.20
CA PHE A 304 -5.77 -5.46 -5.16
C PHE A 304 -4.34 -6.05 -5.20
N PRO A 305 -3.45 -5.61 -6.12
CA PRO A 305 -2.04 -5.99 -6.07
C PRO A 305 -1.36 -5.58 -4.76
N HIS A 306 -1.79 -4.49 -4.12
CA HIS A 306 -1.25 -4.02 -2.86
C HIS A 306 -1.49 -5.00 -1.70
N ASN A 307 -2.64 -5.66 -1.64
CA ASN A 307 -2.89 -6.73 -0.65
C ASN A 307 -1.87 -7.87 -0.80
N TYR A 308 -1.54 -8.27 -2.04
CA TYR A 308 -0.45 -9.22 -2.27
C TYR A 308 0.92 -8.63 -1.93
N HIS A 309 1.14 -7.34 -2.21
CA HIS A 309 2.41 -6.68 -1.94
C HIS A 309 2.74 -6.64 -0.45
N LEU A 310 1.76 -6.29 0.39
CA LEU A 310 1.95 -6.29 1.84
C LEU A 310 2.05 -7.72 2.40
N LEU A 311 1.35 -8.69 1.81
CA LEU A 311 1.55 -10.12 2.08
C LEU A 311 2.98 -10.58 1.77
N VAL A 312 3.60 -10.11 0.68
CA VAL A 312 4.99 -10.43 0.36
C VAL A 312 5.92 -9.95 1.48
N ALA A 313 5.71 -8.72 1.95
CA ALA A 313 6.53 -8.14 3.01
C ALA A 313 6.38 -8.93 4.32
N THR A 314 5.15 -9.16 4.78
CA THR A 314 4.91 -9.89 6.04
C THR A 314 5.34 -11.35 5.97
N ALA A 315 5.06 -12.05 4.86
CA ALA A 315 5.47 -13.42 4.65
C ALA A 315 7.01 -13.56 4.62
N THR A 316 7.71 -12.57 4.07
CA THR A 316 9.18 -12.58 4.10
C THR A 316 9.73 -12.26 5.49
N MET A 317 9.15 -11.29 6.20
CA MET A 317 9.58 -10.96 7.57
C MET A 317 9.35 -12.11 8.56
N GLU A 318 8.32 -12.93 8.38
CA GLU A 318 8.12 -14.17 9.15
C GLU A 318 8.94 -15.38 8.64
N GLY A 319 9.69 -15.22 7.54
CA GLY A 319 10.59 -16.25 7.00
C GLY A 319 9.90 -17.37 6.21
N ASN A 320 8.77 -17.10 5.56
CA ASN A 320 8.01 -18.06 4.76
C ASN A 320 8.25 -17.81 3.25
N TYR A 321 9.27 -18.45 2.68
CA TYR A 321 9.67 -18.25 1.28
C TYR A 321 8.54 -18.60 0.32
N ARG A 322 7.91 -19.74 0.53
CA ARG A 322 6.89 -20.25 -0.40
C ARG A 322 5.74 -19.26 -0.52
N LEU A 323 5.20 -18.79 0.60
CA LEU A 323 4.13 -17.81 0.61
C LEU A 323 4.57 -16.46 0.03
N ALA A 324 5.77 -15.98 0.39
CA ALA A 324 6.30 -14.73 -0.13
C ALA A 324 6.47 -14.77 -1.66
N MET A 325 7.06 -15.84 -2.20
CA MET A 325 7.30 -15.97 -3.64
C MET A 325 6.02 -16.22 -4.44
N GLU A 326 5.10 -17.06 -3.93
CA GLU A 326 3.77 -17.24 -4.55
C GLU A 326 3.03 -15.90 -4.62
N SER A 327 3.04 -15.11 -3.54
CA SER A 327 2.41 -13.80 -3.47
C SER A 327 3.10 -12.78 -4.38
N ALA A 328 4.42 -12.78 -4.46
CA ALA A 328 5.16 -11.86 -5.34
C ALA A 328 4.87 -12.11 -6.82
N ARG A 329 4.73 -13.38 -7.21
CA ARG A 329 4.26 -13.75 -8.56
C ARG A 329 2.85 -13.23 -8.81
N LYS A 330 1.95 -13.31 -7.80
CA LYS A 330 0.60 -12.74 -7.89
C LYS A 330 0.59 -11.22 -8.02
N VAL A 331 1.48 -10.49 -7.34
CA VAL A 331 1.66 -9.05 -7.58
C VAL A 331 1.95 -8.81 -9.06
N THR A 332 2.95 -9.51 -9.61
CA THR A 332 3.36 -9.36 -11.02
C THR A 332 2.27 -9.76 -12.02
N GLU A 333 1.51 -10.83 -11.74
CA GLU A 333 0.40 -11.29 -12.58
C GLU A 333 -0.73 -10.26 -12.67
N ASN A 334 -1.00 -9.54 -11.58
CA ASN A 334 -2.03 -8.51 -11.52
C ASN A 334 -1.53 -7.12 -11.99
N THR A 335 -0.23 -6.97 -12.21
CA THR A 335 0.34 -5.76 -12.80
C THR A 335 0.04 -5.67 -14.30
N SER A 336 -0.64 -4.60 -14.71
CA SER A 336 -0.92 -4.34 -16.13
C SER A 336 0.34 -3.97 -16.90
N LYS A 337 0.91 -4.92 -17.65
CA LYS A 337 2.11 -4.70 -18.49
C LYS A 337 1.94 -3.55 -19.51
N LYS A 338 0.72 -3.26 -19.93
CA LYS A 338 0.42 -2.17 -20.89
C LYS A 338 0.57 -0.78 -20.26
N LEU A 339 0.35 -0.66 -18.96
CA LEU A 339 0.40 0.61 -18.23
C LEU A 339 1.77 0.87 -17.60
N LEU A 340 2.68 -0.10 -17.63
CA LEU A 340 4.02 0.08 -17.04
C LEU A 340 4.77 1.30 -17.58
N ALA A 341 4.59 1.66 -18.85
CA ALA A 341 5.25 2.79 -19.49
C ALA A 341 4.55 4.14 -19.22
N ASP A 342 3.34 4.12 -18.65
CA ASP A 342 2.58 5.33 -18.32
C ASP A 342 3.13 5.94 -17.01
N PRO A 343 3.62 7.19 -17.01
CA PRO A 343 4.12 7.84 -15.81
C PRO A 343 3.08 7.93 -14.68
N ALA A 344 1.79 8.03 -14.99
CA ALA A 344 0.73 8.04 -13.98
C ALA A 344 0.58 6.70 -13.25
N TRP A 345 1.12 5.63 -13.83
CA TRP A 345 1.09 4.27 -13.29
C TRP A 345 2.49 3.73 -12.99
N SER A 346 3.47 4.60 -12.72
CA SER A 346 4.86 4.21 -12.49
C SER A 346 5.02 3.18 -11.37
N THR A 347 4.21 3.21 -10.30
CA THR A 347 4.18 2.20 -9.21
C THR A 347 4.12 0.76 -9.73
N LEU A 348 3.43 0.53 -10.85
CA LEU A 348 3.34 -0.79 -11.48
C LEU A 348 4.71 -1.36 -11.85
N GLN A 349 5.69 -0.50 -12.18
CA GLN A 349 7.07 -0.92 -12.44
C GLN A 349 7.74 -1.50 -11.18
N HIS A 350 7.44 -0.96 -10.00
CA HIS A 350 7.93 -1.49 -8.73
C HIS A 350 7.25 -2.81 -8.35
N TYR A 351 5.93 -2.88 -8.48
CA TYR A 351 5.17 -4.14 -8.31
C TYR A 351 5.67 -5.26 -9.21
N TYR A 352 6.04 -4.93 -10.45
CA TYR A 352 6.61 -5.89 -11.39
C TYR A 352 7.96 -6.49 -10.93
N THR A 353 8.74 -5.77 -10.13
CA THR A 353 10.08 -6.20 -9.71
C THR A 353 10.11 -6.96 -8.38
N ILE A 354 9.02 -6.96 -7.61
CA ILE A 354 8.93 -7.59 -6.28
C ILE A 354 9.45 -9.04 -6.23
N PRO A 355 9.18 -9.93 -7.21
CA PRO A 355 9.74 -11.28 -7.18
C PRO A 355 11.27 -11.34 -7.08
N TYR A 356 11.98 -10.36 -7.66
CA TYR A 356 13.44 -10.30 -7.58
C TYR A 356 13.91 -10.06 -6.15
N HIS A 357 13.26 -9.15 -5.43
CA HIS A 357 13.60 -8.84 -4.05
C HIS A 357 13.41 -10.07 -3.15
N VAL A 358 12.30 -10.82 -3.31
CA VAL A 358 12.07 -12.05 -2.53
C VAL A 358 13.15 -13.08 -2.80
N ALA A 359 13.47 -13.34 -4.07
CA ALA A 359 14.51 -14.31 -4.41
C ALA A 359 15.89 -13.91 -3.86
N ILE A 360 16.21 -12.60 -3.85
CA ILE A 360 17.43 -12.08 -3.22
C ILE A 360 17.43 -12.39 -1.72
N LYS A 361 16.35 -12.03 -1.01
CA LYS A 361 16.28 -12.14 0.44
C LYS A 361 16.42 -13.58 0.94
N PHE A 362 15.91 -14.54 0.19
CA PHE A 362 16.01 -15.97 0.48
C PHE A 362 17.18 -16.68 -0.23
N SER A 363 18.09 -15.93 -0.84
CA SER A 363 19.29 -16.47 -1.50
C SER A 363 19.00 -17.51 -2.60
N GLN A 364 17.88 -17.34 -3.32
CA GLN A 364 17.40 -18.27 -4.36
C GLN A 364 18.06 -17.95 -5.71
N TRP A 365 19.39 -18.06 -5.76
CA TRP A 365 20.19 -17.55 -6.88
C TRP A 365 19.87 -18.17 -8.23
N ASP A 366 19.63 -19.48 -8.28
CA ASP A 366 19.33 -20.17 -9.54
C ASP A 366 17.93 -19.81 -10.07
N GLU A 367 16.94 -19.70 -9.18
CA GLU A 367 15.61 -19.22 -9.55
C GLU A 367 15.66 -17.77 -10.03
N LEU A 368 16.40 -16.91 -9.33
CA LEU A 368 16.57 -15.50 -9.67
C LEU A 368 17.19 -15.32 -11.06
N LEU A 369 18.30 -16.01 -11.34
CA LEU A 369 18.95 -15.95 -12.66
C LEU A 369 18.03 -16.45 -13.78
N ARG A 370 17.24 -17.50 -13.50
CA ARG A 370 16.23 -18.00 -14.45
C ARG A 370 15.16 -16.95 -14.73
N MET A 371 14.58 -16.34 -13.69
CA MET A 371 13.57 -15.28 -13.83
C MET A 371 14.11 -14.09 -14.62
N CYS A 372 15.32 -13.62 -14.30
CA CYS A 372 15.92 -12.48 -15.00
C CYS A 372 16.25 -12.79 -16.47
N ARG A 373 16.54 -14.04 -16.83
CA ARG A 373 16.75 -14.45 -18.22
C ARG A 373 15.44 -14.46 -19.00
N ASP A 374 14.37 -14.94 -18.38
CA ASP A 374 13.06 -15.11 -19.02
C ASP A 374 12.28 -13.77 -19.11
N ASP A 375 12.71 -12.73 -18.38
CA ASP A 375 12.07 -11.41 -18.36
C ASP A 375 12.37 -10.57 -19.62
N THR A 376 11.29 -10.21 -20.33
CA THR A 376 11.33 -9.48 -21.59
C THR A 376 11.02 -7.98 -21.46
N VAL A 377 10.71 -7.46 -20.28
CA VAL A 377 10.43 -6.02 -20.09
C VAL A 377 11.72 -5.21 -20.23
N ARG A 378 11.67 -4.05 -20.88
CA ARG A 378 12.86 -3.20 -21.18
C ARG A 378 12.71 -1.74 -20.74
N LEU A 379 11.87 -1.49 -19.73
CA LEU A 379 11.77 -0.18 -19.10
C LEU A 379 12.98 0.09 -18.20
N LYS A 380 13.38 1.35 -18.09
CA LYS A 380 14.62 1.77 -17.40
C LYS A 380 14.70 1.24 -15.96
N TYR A 381 13.68 1.51 -15.13
CA TYR A 381 13.68 1.10 -13.72
C TYR A 381 13.63 -0.44 -13.52
N PRO A 382 12.71 -1.21 -14.13
CA PRO A 382 12.72 -2.68 -14.02
C PRO A 382 14.01 -3.31 -14.54
N THR A 383 14.62 -2.74 -15.58
CA THR A 383 15.90 -3.23 -16.11
C THR A 383 17.03 -2.98 -15.12
N ALA A 384 17.06 -1.81 -14.45
CA ALA A 384 18.04 -1.51 -13.42
C ALA A 384 17.92 -2.45 -12.22
N ILE A 385 16.70 -2.68 -11.70
CA ILE A 385 16.47 -3.65 -10.62
C ILE A 385 16.86 -5.07 -11.04
N ARG A 386 16.65 -5.44 -12.32
CA ARG A 386 17.12 -6.74 -12.84
C ARG A 386 18.65 -6.86 -12.83
N HIS A 387 19.39 -5.81 -13.21
CA HIS A 387 20.86 -5.79 -13.12
C HIS A 387 21.33 -5.89 -11.67
N TYR A 388 20.70 -5.15 -10.76
CA TYR A 388 20.94 -5.27 -9.33
C TYR A 388 20.76 -6.72 -8.84
N ALA A 389 19.63 -7.34 -9.17
CA ALA A 389 19.31 -8.68 -8.72
C ALA A 389 20.23 -9.75 -9.31
N ARG A 390 20.50 -9.70 -10.62
CA ARG A 390 21.48 -10.57 -11.28
C ARG A 390 22.87 -10.41 -10.70
N GLY A 391 23.28 -9.16 -10.44
CA GLY A 391 24.55 -8.84 -9.81
C GLY A 391 24.71 -9.55 -8.47
N LEU A 392 23.73 -9.43 -7.57
CA LEU A 392 23.75 -10.11 -6.28
C LEU A 392 23.76 -11.63 -6.39
N ALA A 393 22.96 -12.20 -7.30
CA ALA A 393 23.00 -13.64 -7.56
C ALA A 393 24.40 -14.11 -8.02
N LEU A 394 25.07 -13.33 -8.86
CA LEU A 394 26.42 -13.63 -9.34
C LEU A 394 27.47 -13.46 -8.22
N VAL A 395 27.31 -12.49 -7.32
CA VAL A 395 28.12 -12.39 -6.09
C VAL A 395 27.94 -13.65 -5.24
N GLY A 396 26.70 -14.06 -4.97
CA GLY A 396 26.39 -15.27 -4.19
C GLY A 396 26.92 -16.56 -4.82
N LYS A 397 27.06 -16.60 -6.15
CA LYS A 397 27.68 -17.71 -6.90
C LYS A 397 29.18 -17.52 -7.16
N GLN A 398 29.83 -16.55 -6.53
CA GLN A 398 31.27 -16.26 -6.65
C GLN A 398 31.74 -15.92 -8.08
N GLN A 399 30.85 -15.41 -8.93
CA GLN A 399 31.13 -14.98 -10.30
C GLN A 399 31.39 -13.48 -10.37
N LEU A 400 32.39 -12.99 -9.63
CA LEU A 400 32.62 -11.55 -9.39
C LEU A 400 32.84 -10.73 -10.66
N LEU A 401 33.55 -11.26 -11.66
CA LEU A 401 33.74 -10.53 -12.93
C LEU A 401 32.40 -10.24 -13.62
N LYS A 402 31.47 -11.20 -13.61
CA LYS A 402 30.12 -10.99 -14.18
C LYS A 402 29.30 -10.05 -13.32
N ALA A 403 29.39 -10.15 -11.99
CA ALA A 403 28.72 -9.22 -11.08
C ALA A 403 29.16 -7.76 -11.31
N LYS A 404 30.45 -7.53 -11.55
CA LYS A 404 30.97 -6.20 -11.91
C LYS A 404 30.41 -5.67 -13.23
N LEU A 405 30.18 -6.53 -14.23
CA LEU A 405 29.51 -6.13 -15.47
C LEU A 405 28.05 -5.71 -15.22
N GLU A 406 27.32 -6.45 -14.38
CA GLU A 406 25.96 -6.05 -13.98
C GLU A 406 25.95 -4.71 -13.24
N LEU A 407 26.93 -4.47 -12.35
CA LEU A 407 27.09 -3.19 -11.65
C LEU A 407 27.37 -2.04 -12.64
N GLN A 408 28.15 -2.26 -13.69
CA GLN A 408 28.39 -1.25 -14.72
C GLN A 408 27.10 -0.85 -15.45
N GLU A 409 26.25 -1.81 -15.82
CA GLU A 409 24.97 -1.52 -16.45
C GLU A 409 23.99 -0.84 -15.47
N LEU A 410 23.97 -1.27 -14.20
CA LEU A 410 23.21 -0.59 -13.15
C LEU A 410 23.64 0.87 -12.99
N ASN A 411 24.94 1.15 -12.93
CA ASN A 411 25.47 2.52 -12.81
C ASN A 411 24.99 3.43 -13.96
N LYS A 412 24.95 2.92 -15.20
CA LYS A 412 24.46 3.68 -16.36
C LYS A 412 22.99 4.04 -16.21
N LEU A 413 22.16 3.08 -15.79
CA LEU A 413 20.72 3.29 -15.63
C LEU A 413 20.41 4.20 -14.44
N THR A 414 21.11 4.06 -13.32
CA THR A 414 20.93 4.92 -12.14
C THR A 414 21.26 6.39 -12.43
N ALA A 415 22.19 6.66 -13.35
CA ALA A 415 22.55 8.01 -13.77
C ALA A 415 21.53 8.69 -14.72
N ASP A 416 20.48 7.98 -15.15
CA ASP A 416 19.49 8.50 -16.09
C ASP A 416 18.53 9.50 -15.42
N PRO A 417 18.48 10.77 -15.86
CA PRO A 417 17.69 11.81 -15.21
C PRO A 417 16.17 11.61 -15.35
N ASP A 418 15.69 10.76 -16.28
CA ASP A 418 14.27 10.49 -16.41
C ASP A 418 13.74 9.60 -15.28
N ILE A 419 14.59 8.79 -14.65
CA ILE A 419 14.17 7.94 -13.53
C ILE A 419 13.80 8.80 -12.32
N ALA A 420 14.48 9.93 -12.10
CA ALA A 420 14.17 10.86 -11.02
C ALA A 420 12.77 11.49 -11.13
N LYS A 421 12.15 11.46 -12.31
CA LYS A 421 10.78 11.93 -12.55
C LYS A 421 9.72 10.89 -12.15
N LEU A 422 10.12 9.63 -12.01
CA LEU A 422 9.23 8.53 -11.64
C LEU A 422 9.24 8.34 -10.13
N LYS A 423 8.06 8.11 -9.55
CA LYS A 423 7.89 7.85 -8.13
C LYS A 423 7.18 6.52 -7.90
N ILE A 424 7.40 5.92 -6.74
CA ILE A 424 6.60 4.80 -6.25
C ILE A 424 5.46 5.41 -5.43
N ALA A 425 4.22 5.08 -5.80
CA ALA A 425 2.97 5.61 -5.23
C ALA A 425 2.90 7.15 -5.11
N GLY A 426 3.69 7.89 -5.90
CA GLY A 426 3.78 9.36 -5.80
C GLY A 426 4.64 9.88 -4.64
N ILE A 427 5.23 9.00 -3.84
CA ILE A 427 5.93 9.33 -2.59
C ILE A 427 7.45 9.43 -2.84
N ASN A 428 8.13 8.28 -2.96
CA ASN A 428 9.59 8.24 -3.08
C ASN A 428 10.05 8.21 -4.55
N PRO A 429 11.10 8.96 -4.93
CA PRO A 429 11.70 8.86 -6.26
C PRO A 429 12.30 7.47 -6.50
N MET A 430 12.02 6.89 -7.67
CA MET A 430 12.61 5.60 -8.07
C MET A 430 14.15 5.65 -8.14
N SER A 431 14.72 6.82 -8.42
CA SER A 431 16.17 7.04 -8.42
C SER A 431 16.80 6.81 -7.05
N SER A 432 16.11 7.16 -5.96
CA SER A 432 16.59 6.90 -4.59
C SER A 432 16.70 5.41 -4.32
N ILE A 433 15.73 4.62 -4.80
CA ILE A 433 15.74 3.16 -4.69
C ILE A 433 16.89 2.55 -5.50
N LEU A 434 17.15 3.06 -6.71
CA LEU A 434 18.27 2.60 -7.53
C LEU A 434 19.63 2.96 -6.93
N GLU A 435 19.73 4.08 -6.21
CA GLU A 435 20.96 4.47 -5.54
C GLU A 435 21.26 3.53 -4.35
N ILE A 436 20.25 3.14 -3.58
CA ILE A 436 20.38 2.09 -2.56
C ILE A 436 20.84 0.78 -3.20
N ALA A 437 20.15 0.31 -4.24
CA ALA A 437 20.48 -0.92 -4.96
C ALA A 437 21.93 -0.93 -5.49
N ARG A 438 22.37 0.18 -6.09
CA ARG A 438 23.73 0.37 -6.59
C ARG A 438 24.78 0.24 -5.51
N ARG A 439 24.55 0.89 -4.36
CA ARG A 439 25.47 0.86 -3.21
C ARG A 439 25.54 -0.52 -2.59
N VAL A 440 24.40 -1.18 -2.40
CA VAL A 440 24.34 -2.54 -1.85
C VAL A 440 25.09 -3.53 -2.75
N LEU A 441 24.84 -3.54 -4.06
CA LEU A 441 25.56 -4.45 -4.98
C LEU A 441 27.07 -4.18 -4.98
N ASN A 442 27.48 -2.92 -5.04
CA ASN A 442 28.91 -2.58 -5.02
C ASN A 442 29.57 -2.98 -3.69
N ALA A 443 28.90 -2.78 -2.57
CA ALA A 443 29.41 -3.16 -1.26
C ALA A 443 29.54 -4.68 -1.11
N GLU A 444 28.62 -5.46 -1.65
CA GLU A 444 28.67 -6.93 -1.66
C GLU A 444 29.83 -7.45 -2.52
N ILE A 445 30.07 -6.84 -3.68
CA ILE A 445 31.27 -7.13 -4.50
C ILE A 445 32.55 -6.83 -3.69
N MET A 446 32.65 -5.64 -3.09
CA MET A 446 33.79 -5.25 -2.24
C MET A 446 34.01 -6.22 -1.08
N ALA A 447 32.93 -6.66 -0.42
CA ALA A 447 32.99 -7.60 0.69
C ALA A 447 33.53 -8.97 0.27
N GLN A 448 33.18 -9.45 -0.93
CA GLN A 448 33.74 -10.68 -1.48
C GLN A 448 35.22 -10.53 -1.88
N GLU A 449 35.63 -9.33 -2.30
CA GLU A 449 37.04 -9.01 -2.60
C GLU A 449 37.90 -8.75 -1.36
N GLY A 450 37.34 -8.90 -0.15
CA GLY A 450 38.05 -8.66 1.10
C GLY A 450 38.17 -7.18 1.48
N GLN A 451 37.58 -6.26 0.72
CA GLN A 451 37.57 -4.81 0.98
C GLN A 451 36.48 -4.46 2.01
N LEU A 452 36.56 -5.08 3.19
CA LEU A 452 35.50 -5.02 4.21
C LEU A 452 35.26 -3.59 4.73
N SER A 453 36.30 -2.80 4.97
CA SER A 453 36.14 -1.41 5.45
C SER A 453 35.40 -0.53 4.43
N SER A 454 35.74 -0.65 3.15
CA SER A 454 35.08 0.09 2.06
C SER A 454 33.62 -0.35 1.89
N SER A 455 33.35 -1.66 1.99
CA SER A 455 32.00 -2.22 1.97
C SER A 455 31.14 -1.69 3.12
N ILE A 456 31.68 -1.69 4.35
CA ILE A 456 31.00 -1.15 5.54
C ILE A 456 30.67 0.32 5.36
N HIS A 457 31.61 1.15 4.88
CA HIS A 457 31.37 2.56 4.64
C HIS A 457 30.21 2.77 3.65
N LEU A 458 30.23 2.05 2.52
CA LEU A 458 29.22 2.17 1.49
C LEU A 458 27.83 1.69 1.94
N LEU A 459 27.77 0.64 2.77
CA LEU A 459 26.54 0.15 3.37
C LEU A 459 25.98 1.10 4.42
N THR A 460 26.84 1.76 5.20
CA THR A 460 26.40 2.82 6.12
C THR A 460 25.75 3.97 5.36
N GLU A 461 26.33 4.40 4.23
CA GLU A 461 25.72 5.42 3.38
C GLU A 461 24.39 4.94 2.78
N ALA A 462 24.29 3.67 2.37
CA ALA A 462 23.05 3.09 1.88
C ALA A 462 21.96 3.02 2.95
N VAL A 463 22.32 2.72 4.21
CA VAL A 463 21.41 2.81 5.36
C VAL A 463 20.92 4.24 5.57
N SER A 464 21.79 5.25 5.47
CA SER A 464 21.35 6.65 5.58
C SER A 464 20.39 7.08 4.47
N LEU A 465 20.56 6.55 3.25
CA LEU A 465 19.62 6.77 2.15
C LEU A 465 18.28 6.08 2.38
N GLU A 466 18.31 4.84 2.87
CA GLU A 466 17.11 4.08 3.24
C GLU A 466 16.33 4.79 4.36
N ASP A 467 17.01 5.18 5.45
CA ASP A 467 16.41 5.89 6.59
C ASP A 467 15.82 7.26 6.19
N GLY A 468 16.30 7.85 5.09
CA GLY A 468 15.83 9.11 4.53
C GLY A 468 14.66 8.98 3.53
N LEU A 469 14.19 7.76 3.23
CA LEU A 469 12.98 7.58 2.43
C LEU A 469 11.75 8.01 3.23
N ASN A 470 10.80 8.66 2.55
CA ASN A 470 9.50 8.95 3.14
C ASN A 470 8.77 7.65 3.44
N TYR A 471 7.96 7.69 4.50
CA TYR A 471 7.20 6.53 4.93
C TYR A 471 6.18 6.09 3.87
N GLN A 472 6.13 4.78 3.63
CA GLN A 472 5.15 4.10 2.79
C GLN A 472 5.06 2.63 3.24
N GLU A 473 3.95 1.97 2.95
CA GLU A 473 3.73 0.58 3.36
C GLU A 473 3.44 -0.38 2.18
N PRO A 474 4.08 -1.57 2.15
CA PRO A 474 5.34 -1.84 2.84
C PRO A 474 6.41 -0.82 2.39
N PRO A 475 7.51 -0.66 3.15
CA PRO A 475 8.59 0.25 2.74
C PRO A 475 9.07 -0.08 1.31
N ASP A 476 9.37 0.93 0.50
CA ASP A 476 9.84 0.70 -0.88
C ASP A 476 11.13 -0.13 -0.94
N TRP A 477 11.91 -0.08 0.15
CA TRP A 477 13.04 -0.97 0.42
C TRP A 477 12.75 -1.87 1.63
N PHE A 478 11.71 -2.70 1.56
CA PHE A 478 11.22 -3.50 2.69
C PHE A 478 12.18 -4.58 3.23
N PHE A 479 13.36 -4.77 2.63
CA PHE A 479 14.43 -5.62 3.16
C PHE A 479 15.62 -4.78 3.62
N PRO A 480 15.70 -4.48 4.94
CA PRO A 480 16.66 -3.53 5.48
C PRO A 480 18.11 -3.75 5.03
N VAL A 481 18.77 -2.68 4.58
CA VAL A 481 20.21 -2.68 4.27
C VAL A 481 21.03 -3.00 5.51
N ARG A 482 20.50 -2.68 6.69
CA ARG A 482 21.07 -3.02 8.01
C ARG A 482 21.38 -4.52 8.15
N HIS A 483 20.61 -5.40 7.51
CA HIS A 483 20.93 -6.83 7.50
C HIS A 483 22.28 -7.11 6.83
N THR A 484 22.48 -6.60 5.61
CA THR A 484 23.73 -6.74 4.87
C THR A 484 24.89 -6.07 5.60
N LEU A 485 24.69 -4.86 6.13
CA LEU A 485 25.70 -4.16 6.93
C LEU A 485 26.13 -4.99 8.15
N GLY A 486 25.17 -5.54 8.90
CA GLY A 486 25.43 -6.40 10.04
C GLY A 486 26.23 -7.66 9.66
N THR A 487 25.90 -8.32 8.56
CA THR A 487 26.64 -9.48 8.05
C THR A 487 28.08 -9.14 7.68
N VAL A 488 28.32 -8.01 7.01
CA VAL A 488 29.70 -7.58 6.68
C VAL A 488 30.48 -7.20 7.95
N LEU A 489 29.84 -6.56 8.93
CA LEU A 489 30.46 -6.25 10.23
C LEU A 489 30.86 -7.53 10.99
N LEU A 490 30.01 -8.56 10.99
CA LEU A 490 30.33 -9.88 11.54
C LEU A 490 31.56 -10.49 10.84
N LYS A 491 31.60 -10.46 9.51
CA LYS A 491 32.75 -10.93 8.70
C LYS A 491 34.04 -10.16 9.02
N ALA A 492 33.92 -8.86 9.27
CA ALA A 492 35.02 -7.98 9.70
C ALA A 492 35.40 -8.12 11.18
N LYS A 493 34.73 -9.00 11.93
CA LYS A 493 34.89 -9.18 13.39
C LYS A 493 34.60 -7.94 14.22
N ARG A 494 33.80 -7.00 13.69
CA ARG A 494 33.33 -5.78 14.36
C ARG A 494 32.02 -6.07 15.11
N TYR A 495 32.06 -7.03 16.03
CA TYR A 495 30.84 -7.64 16.59
C TYR A 495 29.95 -6.67 17.37
N ARG A 496 30.54 -5.74 18.13
CA ARG A 496 29.77 -4.70 18.86
C ARG A 496 28.97 -3.81 17.92
N GLU A 497 29.55 -3.47 16.78
CA GLU A 497 28.89 -2.65 15.77
C GLU A 497 27.82 -3.44 15.02
N ALA A 498 28.07 -4.74 14.76
CA ALA A 498 27.04 -5.63 14.23
C ALA A 498 25.83 -5.72 15.17
N GLU A 499 26.05 -5.93 16.47
CA GLU A 499 25.00 -5.92 17.50
C GLU A 499 24.20 -4.60 17.47
N ALA A 500 24.88 -3.45 17.41
CA ALA A 500 24.22 -2.15 17.35
C ALA A 500 23.36 -1.97 16.09
N VAL A 501 23.85 -2.41 14.92
CA VAL A 501 23.11 -2.30 13.66
C VAL A 501 21.86 -3.17 13.66
N PHE A 502 21.94 -4.42 14.14
CA PHE A 502 20.77 -5.29 14.25
C PHE A 502 19.79 -4.82 15.32
N ALA A 503 20.27 -4.29 16.44
CA ALA A 503 19.42 -3.69 17.46
C ALA A 503 18.65 -2.47 16.91
N GLN A 504 19.31 -1.64 16.10
CA GLN A 504 18.66 -0.50 15.45
C GLN A 504 17.56 -0.94 14.47
N ASP A 505 17.79 -1.99 13.69
CA ASP A 505 16.76 -2.58 12.82
C ASP A 505 15.51 -2.98 13.63
N LEU A 506 15.70 -3.62 14.78
CA LEU A 506 14.61 -4.07 15.64
C LEU A 506 13.83 -2.95 16.31
N THR A 507 14.33 -1.71 16.30
CA THR A 507 13.54 -0.53 16.70
C THR A 507 12.54 -0.10 15.64
N VAL A 508 12.81 -0.42 14.37
CA VAL A 508 11.96 -0.08 13.21
C VAL A 508 11.06 -1.27 12.85
N PHE A 509 11.61 -2.47 12.89
CA PHE A 509 10.93 -3.74 12.60
C PHE A 509 11.02 -4.68 13.82
N PRO A 510 10.17 -4.47 14.84
CA PRO A 510 10.17 -5.30 16.04
C PRO A 510 9.97 -6.78 15.70
N ARG A 511 10.66 -7.66 16.42
CA ARG A 511 10.57 -9.13 16.25
C ARG A 511 10.95 -9.62 14.84
N ASN A 512 11.65 -8.83 14.04
CA ASN A 512 12.18 -9.25 12.75
C ASN A 512 13.20 -10.39 12.93
N GLY A 513 12.83 -11.59 12.50
CA GLY A 513 13.66 -12.80 12.66
C GLY A 513 15.03 -12.66 11.98
N TRP A 514 15.10 -11.93 10.86
CA TRP A 514 16.36 -11.73 10.15
C TRP A 514 17.39 -10.97 11.00
N ALA A 515 17.00 -9.82 11.57
CA ALA A 515 17.87 -9.05 12.44
C ALA A 515 18.16 -9.74 13.77
N LEU A 516 17.17 -10.42 14.37
CA LEU A 516 17.37 -11.19 15.60
C LEU A 516 18.41 -12.32 15.41
N SER A 517 18.45 -12.96 14.24
CA SER A 517 19.49 -13.96 13.92
C SER A 517 20.88 -13.35 13.94
N GLY A 518 21.05 -12.21 13.28
CA GLY A 518 22.32 -11.51 13.20
C GLY A 518 22.75 -10.97 14.56
N LEU A 519 21.79 -10.47 15.35
CA LEU A 519 21.99 -10.03 16.72
C LEU A 519 22.49 -11.17 17.60
N HIS A 520 21.82 -12.33 17.55
CA HIS A 520 22.23 -13.52 18.28
C HIS A 520 23.66 -13.94 17.92
N GLN A 521 23.98 -13.98 16.62
CA GLN A 521 25.32 -14.30 16.14
C GLN A 521 26.37 -13.28 16.63
N ALA A 522 26.05 -11.97 16.60
CA ALA A 522 26.94 -10.93 17.10
C ALA A 522 27.21 -11.06 18.60
N GLN A 523 26.20 -11.41 19.39
CA GLN A 523 26.32 -11.61 20.83
C GLN A 523 27.15 -12.86 21.17
N LEU A 524 26.93 -13.98 20.46
CA LEU A 524 27.76 -15.18 20.61
C LEU A 524 29.22 -14.90 20.26
N SER A 525 29.48 -14.19 19.17
CA SER A 525 30.85 -13.83 18.75
C SER A 525 31.58 -12.90 19.73
N GLN A 526 30.84 -12.23 20.63
CA GLN A 526 31.39 -11.44 21.73
C GLN A 526 31.56 -12.22 23.04
N GLY A 527 31.06 -13.46 23.11
CA GLY A 527 30.98 -14.22 24.36
C GLY A 527 29.86 -13.76 25.31
N ALA A 528 28.90 -12.96 24.83
CA ALA A 528 27.76 -12.47 25.61
C ALA A 528 26.64 -13.53 25.68
N ILE A 529 26.93 -14.68 26.31
CA ILE A 529 26.09 -15.89 26.27
C ILE A 529 24.67 -15.66 26.80
N GLU A 530 24.52 -14.95 27.92
CA GLU A 530 23.20 -14.68 28.51
C GLU A 530 22.32 -13.85 27.57
N LYS A 531 22.89 -12.78 26.97
CA LYS A 531 22.18 -11.96 25.97
C LYS A 531 21.79 -12.79 24.75
N ALA A 532 22.72 -13.61 24.25
CA ALA A 532 22.47 -14.49 23.11
C ALA A 532 21.30 -15.46 23.39
N GLN A 533 21.22 -16.02 24.60
CA GLN A 533 20.13 -16.92 24.99
C GLN A 533 18.77 -16.19 25.06
N GLN A 534 18.74 -14.95 25.55
CA GLN A 534 17.53 -14.12 25.54
C GLN A 534 17.08 -13.83 24.10
N THR A 535 18.01 -13.39 23.24
CA THR A 535 17.72 -13.15 21.82
C THR A 535 17.25 -14.44 21.13
N GLN A 536 17.85 -15.60 21.41
CA GLN A 536 17.41 -16.89 20.85
C GLN A 536 15.95 -17.22 21.22
N THR A 537 15.51 -16.85 22.41
CA THR A 537 14.13 -17.10 22.86
C THR A 537 13.13 -16.29 22.02
N VAL A 538 13.40 -14.98 21.85
CA VAL A 538 12.57 -14.10 21.01
C VAL A 538 12.61 -14.56 19.56
N LEU A 539 13.76 -15.02 19.11
CA LEU A 539 14.01 -15.47 17.77
C LEU A 539 13.24 -16.74 17.40
N ASN A 540 13.15 -17.70 18.32
CA ASN A 540 12.32 -18.89 18.15
C ASN A 540 10.83 -18.54 17.99
N LEU A 541 10.36 -17.49 18.66
CA LEU A 541 8.99 -16.98 18.51
C LEU A 541 8.80 -16.30 17.14
N ALA A 542 9.74 -15.45 16.73
CA ALA A 542 9.71 -14.76 15.44
C ALA A 542 9.65 -15.74 14.26
N TRP A 543 10.40 -16.85 14.33
CA TRP A 543 10.40 -17.87 13.29
C TRP A 543 9.41 -19.01 13.48
N LYS A 544 8.42 -18.87 14.36
CA LYS A 544 7.40 -19.93 14.55
C LYS A 544 6.84 -20.44 13.22
N TRP A 545 6.63 -19.54 12.25
CA TRP A 545 6.05 -19.81 10.94
C TRP A 545 7.06 -19.85 9.78
N ALA A 546 8.36 -19.71 10.07
CA ALA A 546 9.40 -19.75 9.06
C ALA A 546 9.62 -21.16 8.49
N ASP A 547 10.23 -21.20 7.31
CA ASP A 547 10.69 -22.44 6.67
C ASP A 547 11.72 -23.18 7.54
N GLN A 548 11.75 -24.50 7.42
CA GLN A 548 12.61 -25.36 8.25
C GLN A 548 14.10 -25.11 8.03
N ASP A 549 14.50 -24.71 6.82
CA ASP A 549 15.91 -24.42 6.51
C ASP A 549 16.41 -23.13 7.17
N LEU A 550 15.50 -22.17 7.44
CA LEU A 550 15.80 -20.99 8.26
C LEU A 550 15.86 -21.35 9.74
N LYS A 551 14.90 -22.14 10.24
CA LYS A 551 14.88 -22.62 11.63
C LYS A 551 16.13 -23.44 12.01
N SER A 552 16.67 -24.18 11.05
CA SER A 552 17.85 -25.02 11.25
C SER A 552 19.18 -24.30 10.98
N GLY A 553 19.15 -23.01 10.61
CA GLY A 553 20.35 -22.21 10.31
C GLY A 553 21.11 -22.64 9.04
N LYS A 554 20.48 -23.46 8.17
CA LYS A 554 21.09 -23.98 6.93
C LYS A 554 21.14 -22.92 5.84
N LEU A 555 20.15 -22.04 5.79
CA LEU A 555 20.24 -20.77 5.07
C LEU A 555 21.13 -19.83 5.89
N ARG A 556 22.41 -19.78 5.54
CA ARG A 556 23.30 -18.72 6.03
C ARG A 556 22.86 -17.41 5.38
N GLN A 557 22.56 -16.42 6.23
CA GLN A 557 22.25 -15.05 5.82
C GLN A 557 23.41 -14.39 5.10
#